data_AF-A0A935ZH22-F1
#
_entry.id   AF-A0A935ZH22-F1
#
_cell.length_a   1.000
_cell.length_b   1.000
_cell.length_c   1.000
_cell.angle_alpha   90.00
_cell.angle_beta   90.00
_cell.angle_gamma   90.00
#
_symmetry.space_group_name_H-M   'P 1'
#
loop_
_entity.id
_entity.type
_entity.pdbx_description
1 polymer ?
#
loop_
_entity_poly.entity_id
_entity_poly.type
_entity_poly.pdbx_seq_one_letter_code
_entity_poly.pdbx_strand_id
1 'polypeptide(L)'
;MQTVPSSLRFELSAPHTSGRKDRSKALASVSALAAFGVGLAFTRVVWLELASAALFVVAFVLVGRALRRPPARGHLELRGERLVRVLDGREVTLLATTEPFGVTVLANRRRTRVLLAFTTREATRFVPVFLDGADEACRAELVALASTVPEGDALDVDGSSGGLDAEDALSLVRALERTSPAALSSLYLSTSRGDPLVLEGSEIQLGERSFDLRSPLDWRPFVFHESAGAVSTLYQATWIKQRGHELVLVAPMPLDVIPRSAKSLGGRSSEIRILAQTSETPPPRELRVAIDRMFMLPLRRALDMAPAPKRAPTAPPHGQGKAARSSTSDS
;
A
#
# COMPACT_ATOMS: atom_id res chain seq x y z
N MET A 1 -41.04 10.35 7.49
CA MET A 1 -39.82 11.06 7.05
C MET A 1 -38.85 11.06 8.22
N GLN A 2 -37.87 10.16 8.23
CA GLN A 2 -36.77 10.21 9.21
C GLN A 2 -35.80 11.29 8.73
N THR A 3 -35.56 12.29 9.58
CA THR A 3 -34.53 13.31 9.38
C THR A 3 -33.17 12.64 9.34
N VAL A 4 -32.61 12.46 8.15
CA VAL A 4 -31.22 12.04 7.97
C VAL A 4 -30.35 13.13 8.60
N PRO A 5 -29.45 12.79 9.55
CA PRO A 5 -28.58 13.78 10.15
C PRO A 5 -27.76 14.46 9.05
N SER A 6 -27.80 15.79 9.02
CA SER A 6 -27.16 16.63 8.00
C SER A 6 -25.63 16.57 8.01
N SER A 7 -25.05 16.00 9.05
CA SER A 7 -23.63 15.66 9.11
C SER A 7 -23.39 14.38 9.91
N LEU A 8 -22.38 13.61 9.50
CA LEU A 8 -21.86 12.47 10.25
C LEU A 8 -20.50 12.85 10.82
N ARG A 9 -20.29 12.61 12.11
CA ARG A 9 -19.05 12.95 12.82
C ARG A 9 -18.42 11.69 13.39
N PHE A 10 -17.11 11.58 13.22
CA PHE A 10 -16.28 10.44 13.61
C PHE A 10 -15.09 10.94 14.42
N GLU A 11 -14.88 10.42 15.63
CA GLU A 11 -13.85 10.95 16.52
C GLU A 11 -12.48 10.37 16.18
N LEU A 12 -11.44 11.21 16.19
CA LEU A 12 -10.07 10.73 16.03
C LEU A 12 -9.55 10.28 17.39
N SER A 13 -9.32 8.98 17.50
CA SER A 13 -8.69 8.36 18.64
C SER A 13 -7.18 8.60 18.63
N ALA A 14 -6.59 8.65 19.81
CA ALA A 14 -5.15 8.56 19.95
C ALA A 14 -4.69 7.13 19.63
N PRO A 15 -3.47 6.93 19.09
CA PRO A 15 -2.94 5.58 18.92
C PRO A 15 -2.87 4.88 20.28
N HIS A 16 -3.61 3.78 20.43
CA HIS A 16 -3.49 2.92 21.61
C HIS A 16 -2.07 2.33 21.61
N THR A 17 -1.23 2.76 22.55
CA THR A 17 0.11 2.20 22.69
C THR A 17 0.01 0.82 23.35
N SER A 18 -0.38 -0.22 22.59
CA SER A 18 -0.36 -1.61 23.04
C SER A 18 1.07 -2.13 23.30
N GLY A 19 2.10 -1.37 22.94
CA GLY A 19 3.52 -1.63 23.23
C GLY A 19 3.97 -1.48 24.69
N ARG A 20 3.09 -1.56 25.71
CA ARG A 20 3.51 -1.48 27.12
C ARG A 20 4.35 -2.70 27.55
N LYS A 21 4.22 -3.86 26.88
CA LYS A 21 4.99 -5.08 27.19
C LYS A 21 6.40 -5.14 26.57
N ASP A 22 6.68 -4.43 25.48
CA ASP A 22 8.05 -4.30 24.95
C ASP A 22 8.85 -3.17 25.62
N ARG A 23 8.15 -2.20 26.22
CA ARG A 23 8.76 -1.10 26.98
C ARG A 23 9.47 -1.57 28.26
N SER A 24 9.03 -2.67 28.90
CA SER A 24 9.72 -3.22 30.08
C SER A 24 11.01 -3.95 29.74
N LYS A 25 11.09 -4.58 28.56
CA LYS A 25 12.32 -5.25 28.08
C LYS A 25 13.39 -4.24 27.66
N ALA A 26 13.00 -3.14 27.01
CA ALA A 26 13.91 -2.05 26.67
C ALA A 26 14.42 -1.27 27.90
N LEU A 27 13.58 -1.09 28.94
CA LEU A 27 14.02 -0.52 30.21
C LEU A 27 14.93 -1.49 30.97
N ALA A 28 14.64 -2.79 30.98
CA ALA A 28 15.48 -3.79 31.62
C ALA A 28 16.87 -3.93 30.95
N SER A 29 16.97 -3.81 29.63
CA SER A 29 18.25 -3.86 28.92
C SER A 29 19.10 -2.59 29.11
N VAL A 30 18.48 -1.41 29.23
CA VAL A 30 19.20 -0.17 29.57
C VAL A 30 19.66 -0.16 31.04
N SER A 31 18.85 -0.68 31.96
CA SER A 31 19.24 -0.86 33.37
C SER A 31 20.35 -1.90 33.54
N ALA A 32 20.34 -2.98 32.75
CA ALA A 32 21.38 -4.01 32.77
C ALA A 32 22.73 -3.49 32.23
N LEU A 33 22.72 -2.63 31.20
CA LEU A 33 23.94 -1.97 30.72
C LEU A 33 24.51 -0.97 31.74
N ALA A 34 23.64 -0.26 32.46
CA ALA A 34 24.07 0.65 33.52
C ALA A 34 24.62 -0.10 34.76
N ALA A 35 24.05 -1.25 35.11
CA ALA A 35 24.49 -2.06 36.25
C ALA A 35 25.81 -2.83 35.96
N PHE A 36 26.04 -3.27 34.73
CA PHE A 36 27.31 -3.93 34.36
C PHE A 36 28.50 -2.96 34.40
N GLY A 37 28.24 -1.65 34.42
CA GLY A 37 29.30 -0.65 34.51
C GLY A 37 29.83 -0.34 35.90
N VAL A 38 29.23 -0.89 36.96
CA VAL A 38 29.63 -0.61 38.34
C VAL A 38 30.66 -1.63 38.86
N GLY A 39 30.94 -2.70 38.10
CA GLY A 39 31.62 -3.89 38.60
C GLY A 39 33.13 -4.07 38.34
N LEU A 40 33.82 -3.21 37.57
CA LEU A 40 35.27 -3.36 37.37
C LEU A 40 35.99 -2.01 37.28
N ALA A 41 36.72 -1.71 38.34
CA ALA A 41 37.68 -0.62 38.44
C ALA A 41 38.87 -0.84 37.49
N PHE A 42 39.54 0.27 37.13
CA PHE A 42 40.70 0.42 36.24
C PHE A 42 40.43 0.65 34.75
N THR A 43 40.03 1.88 34.39
CA THR A 43 40.75 2.80 33.47
C THR A 43 39.87 4.04 33.23
N ARG A 44 40.30 5.22 33.69
CA ARG A 44 39.47 6.44 33.80
C ARG A 44 39.00 7.05 32.46
N VAL A 45 39.56 6.65 31.33
CA VAL A 45 39.33 7.30 30.02
C VAL A 45 38.17 6.68 29.23
N VAL A 46 37.96 5.36 29.32
CA VAL A 46 36.87 4.66 28.59
C VAL A 46 35.49 4.96 29.20
N TRP A 47 35.46 5.31 30.49
CA TRP A 47 34.22 5.61 31.22
C TRP A 47 33.57 6.93 30.81
N LEU A 48 34.33 7.94 30.40
CA LEU A 48 33.76 9.21 29.93
C LEU A 48 33.07 9.05 28.57
N GLU A 49 33.63 8.25 27.66
CA GLU A 49 33.05 7.95 26.33
C GLU A 49 31.78 7.12 26.44
N LEU A 50 31.74 6.13 27.33
CA LEU A 50 30.52 5.33 27.56
C LEU A 50 29.44 6.12 28.28
N ALA A 51 29.81 6.97 29.25
CA ALA A 51 28.87 7.85 29.94
C ALA A 51 28.28 8.91 28.99
N SER A 52 29.08 9.47 28.07
CA SER A 52 28.61 10.43 27.07
C SER A 52 27.68 9.76 26.05
N ALA A 53 28.01 8.55 25.57
CA ALA A 53 27.14 7.78 24.68
C ALA A 53 25.80 7.42 25.36
N ALA A 54 25.82 6.98 26.62
CA ALA A 54 24.61 6.70 27.38
C ALA A 54 23.77 7.97 27.62
N LEU A 55 24.41 9.09 27.97
CA LEU A 55 23.73 10.37 28.13
C LEU A 55 23.13 10.86 26.81
N PHE A 56 23.82 10.64 25.68
CA PHE A 56 23.33 11.00 24.36
C PHE A 56 22.12 10.16 23.96
N VAL A 57 22.13 8.85 24.26
CA VAL A 57 20.96 7.97 24.04
C VAL A 57 19.79 8.39 24.92
N VAL A 58 20.03 8.68 26.21
CA VAL A 58 18.98 9.15 27.13
C VAL A 58 18.43 10.50 26.70
N ALA A 59 19.29 11.46 26.34
CA ALA A 59 18.89 12.76 25.83
C ALA A 59 18.13 12.64 24.51
N PHE A 60 18.58 11.79 23.58
CA PHE A 60 17.89 11.52 22.32
C PHE A 60 16.52 10.88 22.54
N VAL A 61 16.39 9.97 23.51
CA VAL A 61 15.11 9.36 23.90
C VAL A 61 14.19 10.36 24.60
N LEU A 62 14.72 11.23 25.45
CA LEU A 62 13.95 12.25 26.18
C LEU A 62 13.53 13.40 25.26
N VAL A 63 14.41 13.89 24.38
CA VAL A 63 14.10 14.87 23.34
C VAL A 63 13.14 14.26 22.33
N GLY A 64 13.36 13.02 21.91
CA GLY A 64 12.41 12.26 21.09
C GLY A 64 11.10 11.93 21.80
N ARG A 65 11.00 12.12 23.12
CA ARG A 65 9.75 12.05 23.90
C ARG A 65 9.10 13.42 24.04
N ALA A 66 9.88 14.47 24.27
CA ALA A 66 9.42 15.85 24.42
C ALA A 66 8.95 16.44 23.08
N LEU A 67 9.53 15.98 21.96
CA LEU A 67 9.09 16.32 20.61
C LEU A 67 7.87 15.52 20.14
N ARG A 68 7.42 14.50 20.90
CA ARG A 68 6.14 13.83 20.60
C ARG A 68 5.02 14.74 21.05
N ARG A 69 4.46 15.47 20.09
CA ARG A 69 3.23 16.24 20.28
C ARG A 69 2.16 15.32 20.87
N PRO A 70 1.36 15.79 21.84
CA PRO A 70 0.19 15.04 22.29
C PRO A 70 -0.69 14.70 21.07
N PRO A 71 -1.41 13.57 21.10
CA PRO A 71 -2.38 13.27 20.05
C PRO A 71 -3.34 14.45 19.96
N ALA A 72 -3.42 15.04 18.77
CA ALA A 72 -4.25 16.20 18.49
C ALA A 72 -5.70 15.73 18.63
N ARG A 73 -6.48 16.44 19.44
CA ARG A 73 -7.91 16.13 19.57
C ARG A 73 -8.56 16.61 18.29
N GLY A 74 -9.27 15.70 17.63
CA GLY A 74 -9.92 16.03 16.38
C GLY A 74 -10.97 15.02 15.99
N HIS A 75 -11.66 15.33 14.91
CA HIS A 75 -12.70 14.50 14.34
C HIS A 75 -12.68 14.62 12.83
N LEU A 76 -13.23 13.61 12.15
CA LEU A 76 -13.69 13.76 10.79
C LEU A 76 -15.16 14.10 10.81
N GLU A 77 -15.57 14.96 9.89
CA GLU A 77 -16.97 15.27 9.69
C GLU A 77 -17.30 15.20 8.20
N LEU A 78 -18.28 14.38 7.86
CA LEU A 78 -18.94 14.40 6.57
C LEU A 78 -20.06 15.44 6.66
N ARG A 79 -19.77 16.67 6.24
CA ARG A 79 -20.69 17.82 6.24
C ARG A 79 -21.27 18.01 4.85
N GLY A 80 -22.51 17.58 4.64
CA GLY A 80 -23.15 17.65 3.34
C GLY A 80 -22.27 17.01 2.26
N GLU A 81 -21.67 17.84 1.42
CA GLU A 81 -20.88 17.43 0.25
C GLU A 81 -19.37 17.40 0.47
N ARG A 82 -18.89 17.47 1.73
CA ARG A 82 -17.45 17.50 2.01
C ARG A 82 -17.09 16.63 3.20
N LEU A 83 -16.00 15.88 3.08
CA LEU A 83 -15.34 15.25 4.21
C LEU A 83 -14.23 16.15 4.69
N VAL A 84 -14.33 16.61 5.93
CA VAL A 84 -13.35 17.51 6.54
C VAL A 84 -12.72 16.86 7.76
N ARG A 85 -11.44 17.11 7.95
CA ARG A 85 -10.69 16.78 9.16
C ARG A 85 -10.54 18.05 9.99
N VAL A 86 -10.99 18.00 11.24
CA VAL A 86 -10.78 19.09 12.21
C VAL A 86 -9.76 18.63 13.23
N LEU A 87 -8.60 19.28 13.30
CA LEU A 87 -7.54 19.02 14.28
C LEU A 87 -7.22 20.32 15.02
N ASP A 88 -7.35 20.34 16.35
CA ASP A 88 -7.03 21.51 17.18
C ASP A 88 -7.66 22.83 16.65
N GLY A 89 -8.90 22.75 16.16
CA GLY A 89 -9.65 23.88 15.60
C GLY A 89 -9.28 24.27 14.16
N ARG A 90 -8.31 23.59 13.53
CA ARG A 90 -7.98 23.76 12.11
C ARG A 90 -8.74 22.76 11.26
N GLU A 91 -9.37 23.24 10.21
CA GLU A 91 -10.11 22.41 9.26
C GLU A 91 -9.29 22.17 7.99
N VAL A 92 -9.20 20.91 7.58
CA VAL A 92 -8.58 20.48 6.33
C VAL A 92 -9.58 19.62 5.57
N THR A 93 -9.91 20.01 4.35
CA THR A 93 -10.76 19.18 3.49
C THR A 93 -10.00 17.96 3.01
N LEU A 94 -10.57 16.78 3.22
CA LEU A 94 -10.01 15.52 2.74
C LEU A 94 -10.52 15.19 1.34
N LEU A 95 -11.80 15.42 1.06
CA LEU A 95 -12.41 15.36 -0.26
C LEU A 95 -13.71 16.17 -0.32
N ALA A 96 -14.11 16.54 -1.53
CA ALA A 96 -15.46 16.99 -1.86
C ALA A 96 -16.20 15.83 -2.56
N THR A 97 -17.40 15.49 -2.10
CA THR A 97 -18.19 14.39 -2.67
C THR A 97 -18.94 14.77 -3.94
N THR A 98 -18.96 16.06 -4.28
CA THR A 98 -19.46 16.58 -5.57
C THR A 98 -18.48 16.40 -6.71
N GLU A 99 -17.21 16.14 -6.40
CA GLU A 99 -16.17 15.88 -7.39
C GLU A 99 -15.88 14.38 -7.46
N PRO A 100 -15.30 13.89 -8.57
CA PRO A 100 -14.89 12.50 -8.65
C PRO A 100 -13.81 12.16 -7.60
N PHE A 101 -14.08 11.14 -6.79
CA PHE A 101 -13.19 10.68 -5.73
C PHE A 101 -13.15 9.15 -5.63
N GLY A 102 -12.06 8.63 -5.07
CA GLY A 102 -11.85 7.23 -4.77
C GLY A 102 -11.50 7.01 -3.30
N VAL A 103 -11.91 5.88 -2.74
CA VAL A 103 -11.62 5.44 -1.38
C VAL A 103 -10.96 4.08 -1.45
N THR A 104 -9.79 3.94 -0.85
CA THR A 104 -9.08 2.66 -0.80
C THR A 104 -8.71 2.33 0.63
N VAL A 105 -9.12 1.14 1.08
CA VAL A 105 -8.66 0.59 2.34
C VAL A 105 -7.32 -0.09 2.07
N LEU A 106 -6.27 0.33 2.79
CA LEU A 106 -4.93 -0.23 2.69
C LEU A 106 -4.57 -0.84 4.03
N ALA A 107 -3.95 -2.03 4.03
CA ALA A 107 -3.49 -2.67 5.25
C ALA A 107 -2.10 -3.26 5.07
N ASN A 108 -1.26 -3.17 6.10
CA ASN A 108 0.02 -3.87 6.08
C ASN A 108 -0.17 -5.39 5.99
N ARG A 109 0.88 -6.12 5.66
CA ARG A 109 0.84 -7.58 5.50
C ARG A 109 0.36 -8.29 6.75
N ARG A 110 0.74 -7.80 7.93
CA ARG A 110 0.29 -8.35 9.23
C ARG A 110 -1.13 -7.98 9.62
N ARG A 111 -1.81 -7.13 8.84
CA ARG A 111 -3.16 -6.58 9.14
C ARG A 111 -3.25 -5.92 10.53
N THR A 112 -2.13 -5.40 11.03
CA THR A 112 -2.06 -4.67 12.30
C THR A 112 -2.16 -3.17 12.12
N ARG A 113 -2.05 -2.68 10.87
CA ARG A 113 -2.18 -1.26 10.51
C ARG A 113 -3.07 -1.15 9.30
N VAL A 114 -4.02 -0.23 9.39
CA VAL A 114 -4.97 0.07 8.31
C VAL A 114 -4.95 1.58 8.05
N LEU A 115 -5.09 1.95 6.79
CA LEU A 115 -5.19 3.31 6.30
C LEU A 115 -6.38 3.41 5.36
N LEU A 116 -7.16 4.48 5.48
CA LEU A 116 -8.05 4.93 4.42
C LEU A 116 -7.29 5.91 3.55
N ALA A 117 -7.17 5.61 2.26
CA ALA A 117 -6.65 6.53 1.26
C ALA A 117 -7.83 7.15 0.50
N PHE A 118 -7.94 8.47 0.58
CA PHE A 118 -8.87 9.27 -0.21
C PHE A 118 -8.10 9.83 -1.40
N THR A 119 -8.52 9.45 -2.61
CA THR A 119 -7.89 9.86 -3.87
C THR A 119 -8.82 10.81 -4.60
N THR A 120 -8.30 11.93 -5.04
CA THR A 120 -8.98 12.94 -5.86
C THR A 120 -8.04 13.33 -7.00
N ARG A 121 -8.53 14.10 -7.97
CA ARG A 121 -7.67 14.60 -9.06
C ARG A 121 -6.51 15.46 -8.58
N GLU A 122 -6.68 16.13 -7.44
CA GLU A 122 -5.70 17.09 -6.91
C GLU A 122 -4.74 16.45 -5.90
N ALA A 123 -5.22 15.47 -5.14
CA ALA A 123 -4.49 14.96 -3.99
C ALA A 123 -4.92 13.57 -3.55
N THR A 124 -3.95 12.88 -2.94
CA THR A 124 -4.19 11.73 -2.07
C THR A 124 -4.05 12.17 -0.61
N ARG A 125 -5.01 11.77 0.24
CA ARG A 125 -5.01 12.04 1.68
C ARG A 125 -5.23 10.75 2.44
N PHE A 126 -4.51 10.56 3.55
CA PHE A 126 -4.56 9.33 4.33
C PHE A 126 -5.13 9.56 5.72
N VAL A 127 -5.97 8.63 6.19
CA VAL A 127 -6.46 8.58 7.57
C VAL A 127 -6.07 7.22 8.17
N PRO A 128 -5.32 7.20 9.27
CA PRO A 128 -5.06 5.95 9.99
C PRO A 128 -6.33 5.36 10.60
N VAL A 129 -6.40 4.03 10.63
CA VAL A 129 -7.47 3.28 11.30
C VAL A 129 -6.85 2.34 12.32
N PHE A 130 -7.35 2.42 13.56
CA PHE A 130 -6.96 1.56 14.66
C PHE A 130 -7.92 0.39 14.78
N LEU A 131 -7.38 -0.82 14.78
CA LEU A 131 -8.15 -2.06 14.94
C LEU A 131 -8.20 -2.55 16.40
N ASP A 132 -7.57 -1.82 17.31
CA ASP A 132 -7.51 -2.16 18.73
C ASP A 132 -8.90 -2.00 19.36
N GLY A 133 -9.40 -3.03 20.03
CA GLY A 133 -10.72 -3.02 20.68
C GLY A 133 -11.89 -3.25 19.73
N ALA A 134 -11.67 -3.27 18.41
CA ALA A 134 -12.70 -3.54 17.42
C ALA A 134 -13.30 -4.95 17.57
N ASP A 135 -14.60 -5.06 17.32
CA ASP A 135 -15.28 -6.34 17.19
C ASP A 135 -14.67 -7.17 16.03
N GLU A 136 -14.65 -8.50 16.19
CA GLU A 136 -14.01 -9.39 15.21
C GLU A 136 -14.70 -9.35 13.84
N ALA A 137 -16.03 -9.20 13.79
CA ALA A 137 -16.74 -9.08 12.53
C ALA A 137 -16.42 -7.76 11.82
N CYS A 138 -16.38 -6.65 12.57
CA CYS A 138 -15.98 -5.34 12.03
C CYS A 138 -14.54 -5.37 11.49
N ARG A 139 -13.61 -5.99 12.23
CA ARG A 139 -12.22 -6.18 11.80
C ARG A 139 -12.15 -7.00 10.52
N ALA A 140 -12.85 -8.13 10.46
CA ALA A 140 -12.86 -9.01 9.30
C ALA A 140 -13.38 -8.29 8.04
N GLU A 141 -14.43 -7.49 8.19
CA GLU A 141 -15.01 -6.72 7.08
C GLU A 141 -14.05 -5.65 6.53
N LEU A 142 -13.44 -4.83 7.40
CA LEU A 142 -12.44 -3.86 6.98
C LEU A 142 -11.24 -4.52 6.29
N VAL A 143 -10.76 -5.65 6.84
CA VAL A 143 -9.64 -6.40 6.25
C VAL A 143 -10.01 -7.01 4.91
N ALA A 144 -11.26 -7.40 4.69
CA ALA A 144 -11.74 -7.92 3.40
C ALA A 144 -11.73 -6.84 2.30
N LEU A 145 -11.99 -5.58 2.66
CA LEU A 145 -11.87 -4.44 1.74
C LEU A 145 -10.41 -4.06 1.45
N ALA A 146 -9.49 -4.43 2.34
CA ALA A 146 -8.14 -3.92 2.32
C ALA A 146 -7.28 -4.48 1.17
N SER A 147 -6.50 -3.61 0.53
CA SER A 147 -5.35 -3.98 -0.29
C SER A 147 -4.08 -4.05 0.54
N THR A 148 -3.31 -5.11 0.36
CA THR A 148 -2.03 -5.30 1.07
C THR A 148 -0.99 -4.31 0.61
N VAL A 149 -0.43 -3.55 1.55
CA VAL A 149 0.73 -2.67 1.34
C VAL A 149 1.93 -3.13 2.16
N PRO A 150 3.15 -2.72 1.80
CA PRO A 150 4.36 -2.98 2.58
C PRO A 150 4.28 -2.42 4.01
N GLU A 151 4.99 -3.04 4.94
CA GLU A 151 4.96 -2.65 6.36
C GLU A 151 5.45 -1.21 6.57
N GLY A 152 6.43 -0.79 5.77
CA GLY A 152 7.00 0.56 5.77
C GLY A 152 6.07 1.63 5.20
N ASP A 153 5.17 1.26 4.29
CA ASP A 153 4.26 2.22 3.63
C ASP A 153 2.98 2.44 4.46
N ALA A 154 2.61 1.46 5.27
CA ALA A 154 1.54 1.60 6.26
C ALA A 154 1.95 2.43 7.49
N LEU A 155 3.19 2.92 7.55
CA LEU A 155 3.71 3.73 8.66
C LEU A 155 3.55 5.22 8.37
N ASP A 156 2.68 5.84 9.16
CA ASP A 156 2.69 7.27 9.51
C ASP A 156 2.96 8.23 8.33
N VAL A 157 2.06 8.17 7.33
CA VAL A 157 2.16 8.95 6.08
C VAL A 157 2.20 10.47 6.32
N ASP A 158 1.74 10.96 7.48
CA ASP A 158 1.69 12.40 7.80
C ASP A 158 2.24 12.78 9.18
N GLY A 159 2.84 11.84 9.94
CA GLY A 159 3.35 12.13 11.29
C GLY A 159 2.29 12.64 12.30
N SER A 160 0.99 12.45 12.03
CA SER A 160 -0.11 13.15 12.71
C SER A 160 -0.99 12.22 13.56
N SER A 161 -0.71 12.21 14.87
CA SER A 161 -1.59 12.67 15.96
C SER A 161 -3.03 12.15 16.17
N GLY A 162 -3.62 11.30 15.33
CA GLY A 162 -4.93 10.69 15.58
C GLY A 162 -5.50 9.92 14.38
N GLY A 163 -6.34 8.92 14.63
CA GLY A 163 -6.91 8.01 13.61
C GLY A 163 -8.30 7.53 14.01
N LEU A 164 -9.06 6.98 13.07
CA LEU A 164 -10.38 6.43 13.35
C LEU A 164 -10.27 5.10 14.07
N ASP A 165 -11.28 4.75 14.86
CA ASP A 165 -11.49 3.35 15.23
C ASP A 165 -12.06 2.56 14.02
N ALA A 166 -12.16 1.25 14.17
CA ALA A 166 -12.60 0.37 13.09
C ALA A 166 -14.06 0.62 12.71
N GLU A 167 -14.92 0.80 13.70
CA GLU A 167 -16.35 0.99 13.55
C GLU A 167 -16.67 2.31 12.82
N ASP A 168 -16.01 3.41 13.19
CA ASP A 168 -16.14 4.70 12.51
C ASP A 168 -15.56 4.64 11.10
N ALA A 169 -14.41 3.99 10.91
CA ALA A 169 -13.81 3.81 9.59
C ALA A 169 -14.75 3.06 8.64
N LEU A 170 -15.34 1.95 9.10
CA LEU A 170 -16.28 1.17 8.30
C LEU A 170 -17.56 1.95 8.02
N SER A 171 -18.07 2.67 9.02
CA SER A 171 -19.25 3.53 8.88
C SER A 171 -19.03 4.66 7.88
N LEU A 172 -17.85 5.29 7.91
CA LEU A 172 -17.43 6.31 6.95
C LEU A 172 -17.32 5.74 5.53
N VAL A 173 -16.65 4.58 5.36
CA VAL A 173 -16.54 3.91 4.06
C VAL A 173 -17.93 3.63 3.47
N ARG A 174 -18.85 3.05 4.25
CA ARG A 174 -20.22 2.79 3.82
C ARG A 174 -21.01 4.07 3.54
N ALA A 175 -20.74 5.17 4.25
CA ALA A 175 -21.37 6.47 3.97
C ALA A 175 -20.91 7.06 2.64
N LEU A 176 -19.61 6.98 2.36
CA LEU A 176 -19.03 7.45 1.10
C LEU A 176 -19.46 6.59 -0.09
N GLU A 177 -19.55 5.27 0.08
CA GLU A 177 -20.07 4.36 -0.95
C GLU A 177 -21.55 4.60 -1.26
N ARG A 178 -22.37 4.90 -0.24
CA ARG A 178 -23.76 5.34 -0.46
C ARG A 178 -23.86 6.66 -1.22
N THR A 179 -22.89 7.55 -1.02
CA THR A 179 -22.84 8.86 -1.69
C THR A 179 -22.37 8.71 -3.14
N SER A 180 -21.36 7.86 -3.38
CA SER A 180 -20.86 7.51 -4.70
C SER A 180 -20.57 6.00 -4.75
N PRO A 181 -21.44 5.20 -5.41
CA PRO A 181 -21.26 3.74 -5.51
C PRO A 181 -19.95 3.29 -6.14
N ALA A 182 -19.29 4.17 -6.92
CA ALA A 182 -18.00 3.90 -7.54
C ALA A 182 -16.80 4.24 -6.63
N ALA A 183 -17.02 4.80 -5.43
CA ALA A 183 -15.94 5.29 -4.57
C ALA A 183 -14.89 4.21 -4.27
N LEU A 184 -15.31 2.98 -3.96
CA LEU A 184 -14.40 1.87 -3.63
C LEU A 184 -13.70 1.24 -4.83
N SER A 185 -14.20 1.47 -6.04
CA SER A 185 -13.64 0.96 -7.29
C SER A 185 -12.90 2.01 -8.11
N SER A 186 -12.89 3.27 -7.64
CA SER A 186 -12.23 4.38 -8.33
C SER A 186 -10.91 4.76 -7.67
N LEU A 187 -9.94 5.19 -8.48
CA LEU A 187 -8.65 5.73 -8.04
C LEU A 187 -8.29 6.94 -8.88
N TYR A 188 -7.86 8.02 -8.22
CA TYR A 188 -7.39 9.23 -8.88
C TYR A 188 -5.97 9.51 -8.43
N LEU A 189 -5.00 9.22 -9.28
CA LEU A 189 -3.58 9.32 -8.98
C LEU A 189 -2.90 10.27 -9.95
N SER A 190 -1.73 10.75 -9.55
CA SER A 190 -0.80 11.47 -10.43
C SER A 190 0.45 10.65 -10.61
N THR A 191 0.96 10.59 -11.83
CA THR A 191 2.27 9.97 -12.10
C THR A 191 3.40 10.86 -11.59
N SER A 192 4.63 10.33 -11.60
CA SER A 192 5.81 11.15 -11.26
C SER A 192 6.07 12.32 -12.21
N ARG A 193 5.40 12.36 -13.37
CA ARG A 193 5.47 13.47 -14.35
C ARG A 193 4.30 14.45 -14.21
N GLY A 194 3.35 14.18 -13.31
CA GLY A 194 2.14 14.98 -13.12
C GLY A 194 0.97 14.57 -14.02
N ASP A 195 1.15 13.58 -14.91
CA ASP A 195 0.04 13.09 -15.74
C ASP A 195 -1.03 12.41 -14.86
N PRO A 196 -2.33 12.63 -15.11
CA PRO A 196 -3.38 11.96 -14.36
C PRO A 196 -3.45 10.49 -14.75
N LEU A 197 -3.52 9.63 -13.72
CA LEU A 197 -3.87 8.22 -13.83
C LEU A 197 -5.19 8.01 -13.09
N VAL A 198 -6.25 7.73 -13.84
CA VAL A 198 -7.60 7.57 -13.31
C VAL A 198 -8.06 6.14 -13.56
N LEU A 199 -8.54 5.47 -12.52
CA LEU A 199 -9.39 4.30 -12.61
C LEU A 199 -10.79 4.75 -12.23
N GLU A 200 -11.75 4.64 -13.13
CA GLU A 200 -13.15 4.96 -12.85
C GLU A 200 -14.05 3.90 -13.48
N GLY A 201 -14.82 3.21 -12.64
CA GLY A 201 -15.68 2.10 -13.07
C GLY A 201 -14.89 0.96 -13.72
N SER A 202 -14.89 0.91 -15.05
CA SER A 202 -14.19 -0.11 -15.82
C SER A 202 -13.24 0.48 -16.86
N GLU A 203 -12.72 1.68 -16.62
CA GLU A 203 -11.76 2.32 -17.50
C GLU A 203 -10.53 2.77 -16.70
N ILE A 204 -9.34 2.50 -17.23
CA ILE A 204 -8.10 3.12 -16.78
C ILE A 204 -7.68 4.15 -17.81
N GLN A 205 -7.61 5.41 -17.41
CA GLN A 205 -7.12 6.52 -18.22
C GLN A 205 -5.74 6.96 -17.71
N LEU A 206 -4.82 7.19 -18.63
CA LEU A 206 -3.50 7.72 -18.36
C LEU A 206 -3.11 8.71 -19.46
N GLY A 207 -3.20 10.01 -19.15
CA GLY A 207 -3.06 11.06 -20.16
C GLY A 207 -4.03 10.82 -21.32
N GLU A 208 -3.51 10.66 -22.55
CA GLU A 208 -4.30 10.38 -23.75
C GLU A 208 -4.64 8.89 -23.95
N ARG A 209 -4.06 7.99 -23.15
CA ARG A 209 -4.25 6.54 -23.29
C ARG A 209 -5.43 6.10 -22.44
N SER A 210 -6.30 5.25 -22.98
CA SER A 210 -7.40 4.63 -22.25
C SER A 210 -7.39 3.12 -22.44
N PHE A 211 -7.71 2.40 -21.36
CA PHE A 211 -7.86 0.94 -21.32
C PHE A 211 -9.24 0.61 -20.77
N ASP A 212 -10.07 -0.05 -21.57
CA ASP A 212 -11.40 -0.53 -21.19
C ASP A 212 -11.29 -1.92 -20.56
N LEU A 213 -11.49 -1.99 -19.24
CA LEU A 213 -11.43 -3.21 -18.44
C LEU A 213 -12.60 -4.17 -18.73
N ARG A 214 -13.61 -3.77 -19.51
CA ARG A 214 -14.67 -4.68 -20.00
C ARG A 214 -14.30 -5.38 -21.29
N SER A 215 -13.30 -4.85 -21.99
CA SER A 215 -12.73 -5.45 -23.20
C SER A 215 -11.54 -6.31 -22.83
N PRO A 216 -11.24 -7.38 -23.59
CA PRO A 216 -10.05 -8.17 -23.32
C PRO A 216 -8.77 -7.33 -23.35
N LEU A 217 -7.90 -7.53 -22.36
CA LEU A 217 -6.60 -6.87 -22.26
C LEU A 217 -5.55 -7.86 -21.77
N ASP A 218 -4.33 -7.72 -22.25
CA ASP A 218 -3.19 -8.45 -21.73
C ASP A 218 -2.54 -7.62 -20.62
N TRP A 219 -2.29 -8.24 -19.48
CA TRP A 219 -1.47 -7.62 -18.45
C TRP A 219 -0.65 -8.65 -17.69
N ARG A 220 0.50 -8.22 -17.15
CA ARG A 220 1.34 -9.09 -16.32
C ARG A 220 2.20 -8.30 -15.33
N PRO A 221 2.36 -8.80 -14.08
CA PRO A 221 3.31 -8.25 -13.12
C PRO A 221 4.71 -8.83 -13.35
N PHE A 222 5.76 -8.03 -13.14
CA PHE A 222 7.16 -8.48 -13.17
C PHE A 222 8.04 -7.56 -12.32
N VAL A 223 9.32 -7.92 -12.15
CA VAL A 223 10.33 -7.06 -11.52
C VAL A 223 11.51 -6.86 -12.46
N PHE A 224 12.21 -5.75 -12.31
CA PHE A 224 13.47 -5.54 -13.01
C PHE A 224 14.43 -4.74 -12.14
N HIS A 225 15.73 -4.96 -12.35
CA HIS A 225 16.78 -4.20 -11.72
C HIS A 225 17.21 -3.06 -12.64
N GLU A 226 17.33 -1.85 -12.11
CA GLU A 226 18.02 -0.76 -12.81
C GLU A 226 19.18 -0.27 -11.96
N SER A 227 20.35 -0.19 -12.59
CA SER A 227 21.57 0.30 -11.97
C SER A 227 21.89 1.67 -12.55
N ALA A 228 22.08 2.65 -11.69
CA ALA A 228 22.57 3.98 -12.03
C ALA A 228 23.88 4.21 -11.25
N GLY A 229 25.02 3.99 -11.92
CA GLY A 229 26.33 4.02 -11.27
C GLY A 229 26.45 2.92 -10.20
N ALA A 230 26.77 3.33 -8.96
CA ALA A 230 26.96 2.41 -7.83
C ALA A 230 25.65 2.00 -7.12
N VAL A 231 24.49 2.54 -7.52
CA VAL A 231 23.20 2.24 -6.88
C VAL A 231 22.39 1.34 -7.80
N SER A 232 21.99 0.16 -7.28
CA SER A 232 21.01 -0.72 -7.93
C SER A 232 19.68 -0.64 -7.20
N THR A 233 18.61 -0.36 -7.93
CA THR A 233 17.24 -0.34 -7.40
C THR A 233 16.42 -1.44 -8.06
N LEU A 234 15.74 -2.25 -7.24
CA LEU A 234 14.76 -3.22 -7.71
C LEU A 234 13.41 -2.50 -7.86
N TYR A 235 12.80 -2.63 -9.04
CA TYR A 235 11.48 -2.08 -9.33
C TYR A 235 10.46 -3.19 -9.49
N GLN A 236 9.24 -2.94 -9.04
CA GLN A 236 8.07 -3.69 -9.47
C GLN A 236 7.42 -3.01 -10.65
N ALA A 237 6.88 -3.82 -11.55
CA ALA A 237 6.28 -3.37 -12.79
C ALA A 237 4.96 -4.08 -13.07
N THR A 238 4.10 -3.42 -13.84
CA THR A 238 2.86 -3.97 -14.38
C THR A 238 2.73 -3.53 -15.82
N TRP A 239 2.94 -4.47 -16.73
CA TRP A 239 2.78 -4.26 -18.16
C TRP A 239 1.32 -4.45 -18.52
N ILE A 240 0.79 -3.54 -19.35
CA ILE A 240 -0.60 -3.54 -19.81
C ILE A 240 -0.61 -3.30 -21.32
N LYS A 241 -1.39 -4.08 -22.05
CA LYS A 241 -1.57 -3.95 -23.49
C LYS A 241 -3.02 -4.15 -23.91
N GLN A 242 -3.54 -3.21 -24.69
CA GLN A 242 -4.88 -3.29 -25.28
C GLN A 242 -4.93 -2.47 -26.58
N ARG A 243 -5.53 -3.03 -27.65
CA ARG A 243 -5.76 -2.34 -28.94
C ARG A 243 -4.53 -1.63 -29.52
N GLY A 244 -3.33 -2.21 -29.36
CA GLY A 244 -2.07 -1.65 -29.85
C GLY A 244 -1.43 -0.60 -28.93
N HIS A 245 -2.13 -0.16 -27.87
CA HIS A 245 -1.54 0.65 -26.81
C HIS A 245 -0.84 -0.23 -25.79
N GLU A 246 0.34 0.21 -25.36
CA GLU A 246 1.19 -0.49 -24.41
C GLU A 246 1.73 0.51 -23.37
N LEU A 247 1.78 0.08 -22.12
CA LEU A 247 2.43 0.84 -21.05
C LEU A 247 2.96 -0.09 -19.96
N VAL A 248 3.86 0.46 -19.13
CA VAL A 248 4.37 -0.21 -17.94
C VAL A 248 4.27 0.72 -16.75
N LEU A 249 3.37 0.39 -15.82
CA LEU A 249 3.34 1.04 -14.50
C LEU A 249 4.54 0.53 -13.70
N VAL A 250 5.31 1.44 -13.09
CA VAL A 250 6.51 1.08 -12.33
C VAL A 250 6.52 1.76 -10.96
N ALA A 251 7.04 1.07 -9.96
CA ALA A 251 7.28 1.64 -8.65
C ALA A 251 8.49 0.97 -7.97
N PRO A 252 9.23 1.65 -7.08
CA PRO A 252 10.31 1.03 -6.34
C PRO A 252 9.80 -0.17 -5.53
N MET A 253 10.54 -1.29 -5.58
CA MET A 253 10.22 -2.45 -4.77
C MET A 253 10.51 -2.14 -3.30
N PRO A 254 9.55 -2.35 -2.39
CA PRO A 254 9.75 -2.14 -0.96
C PRO A 254 10.70 -3.19 -0.38
N LEU A 255 11.65 -2.75 0.45
CA LEU A 255 12.78 -3.56 0.94
C LEU A 255 12.35 -4.77 1.79
N ASP A 256 11.21 -4.68 2.46
CA ASP A 256 10.62 -5.70 3.32
C ASP A 256 9.85 -6.79 2.54
N VAL A 257 9.57 -6.55 1.25
CA VAL A 257 8.92 -7.52 0.36
C VAL A 257 9.92 -8.20 -0.57
N ILE A 258 11.18 -7.76 -0.61
CA ILE A 258 12.24 -8.45 -1.35
C ILE A 258 12.32 -9.90 -0.84
N PRO A 259 11.97 -10.91 -1.66
CA PRO A 259 11.92 -12.28 -1.19
C PRO A 259 13.34 -12.73 -0.84
N ARG A 260 13.64 -12.91 0.46
CA ARG A 260 14.88 -13.59 0.88
C ARG A 260 14.84 -15.10 0.58
N SER A 261 13.64 -15.63 0.30
CA SER A 261 13.40 -17.01 -0.12
C SER A 261 11.95 -17.18 -0.59
N ALA A 262 11.73 -17.98 -1.65
CA ALA A 262 10.41 -18.38 -2.15
C ALA A 262 9.53 -19.07 -1.07
N LYS A 263 10.13 -19.62 0.00
CA LYS A 263 9.43 -20.25 1.12
C LYS A 263 8.84 -19.26 2.14
N SER A 264 9.20 -17.97 2.10
CA SER A 264 8.66 -16.92 2.99
C SER A 264 7.29 -16.37 2.57
N LEU A 265 6.76 -16.88 1.46
CA LEU A 265 5.44 -16.56 0.89
C LEU A 265 4.36 -17.51 1.41
N GLY A 266 4.35 -17.78 2.73
CA GLY A 266 3.31 -18.57 3.38
C GLY A 266 1.98 -17.81 3.38
N GLY A 267 1.09 -18.13 2.42
CA GLY A 267 -0.28 -17.65 2.37
C GLY A 267 -0.96 -17.98 1.04
N ARG A 268 -2.06 -18.73 1.07
CA ARG A 268 -2.80 -19.16 -0.13
C ARG A 268 -3.68 -18.04 -0.73
N SER A 269 -3.15 -16.86 -1.03
CA SER A 269 -3.94 -15.75 -1.63
C SER A 269 -3.51 -15.45 -3.07
N SER A 270 -4.47 -15.09 -3.92
CA SER A 270 -4.26 -14.56 -5.28
C SER A 270 -3.24 -13.41 -5.30
N GLU A 271 -3.18 -12.62 -4.22
CA GLU A 271 -2.16 -11.59 -3.98
C GLU A 271 -0.73 -12.12 -4.05
N ILE A 272 -0.45 -13.33 -3.55
CA ILE A 272 0.88 -13.93 -3.64
C ILE A 272 1.23 -14.28 -5.09
N ARG A 273 0.25 -14.66 -5.92
CA ARG A 273 0.46 -14.87 -7.35
C ARG A 273 0.78 -13.56 -8.07
N ILE A 274 0.12 -12.48 -7.67
CA ILE A 274 0.37 -11.11 -8.17
C ILE A 274 1.74 -10.59 -7.71
N LEU A 275 2.26 -11.07 -6.58
CA LEU A 275 3.58 -10.74 -6.03
C LEU A 275 4.70 -11.68 -6.48
N ALA A 276 4.39 -12.86 -7.00
CA ALA A 276 5.36 -13.82 -7.55
C ALA A 276 5.85 -13.32 -8.92
N GLN A 277 6.80 -12.39 -8.89
CA GLN A 277 7.26 -11.67 -10.07
C GLN A 277 8.49 -12.32 -10.68
N THR A 278 8.45 -12.58 -11.99
CA THR A 278 9.62 -12.99 -12.77
C THR A 278 10.53 -11.78 -12.95
N SER A 279 11.84 -11.96 -12.78
CA SER A 279 12.80 -10.91 -13.13
C SER A 279 12.94 -10.83 -14.63
N GLU A 280 12.82 -9.63 -15.18
CA GLU A 280 12.93 -9.37 -16.62
C GLU A 280 13.94 -8.26 -16.90
N THR A 281 14.27 -8.09 -18.19
CA THR A 281 15.03 -6.93 -18.65
C THR A 281 14.21 -5.66 -18.40
N PRO A 282 14.87 -4.54 -18.04
CA PRO A 282 14.17 -3.27 -17.85
C PRO A 282 13.41 -2.88 -19.12
N PRO A 283 12.11 -2.50 -19.01
CA PRO A 283 11.32 -2.08 -20.17
C PRO A 283 11.87 -0.78 -20.76
N PRO A 284 11.59 -0.44 -22.04
CA PRO A 284 11.96 0.88 -22.59
C PRO A 284 11.40 2.05 -21.77
N ARG A 285 12.16 3.14 -21.62
CA ARG A 285 11.84 4.26 -20.69
C ARG A 285 10.58 5.02 -21.09
N GLU A 286 10.30 5.08 -22.38
CA GLU A 286 9.13 5.69 -23.01
C GLU A 286 7.82 4.96 -22.68
N LEU A 287 7.88 3.68 -22.31
CA LEU A 287 6.72 2.91 -21.86
C LEU A 287 6.48 3.04 -20.36
N ARG A 288 7.48 3.50 -19.59
CA ARG A 288 7.44 3.50 -18.13
C ARG A 288 6.67 4.70 -17.58
N VAL A 289 5.79 4.40 -16.64
CA VAL A 289 4.94 5.35 -15.95
C VAL A 289 5.12 5.09 -14.46
N ALA A 290 5.82 5.98 -13.77
CA ALA A 290 6.05 5.80 -12.34
C ALA A 290 4.84 6.24 -11.53
N ILE A 291 4.40 5.39 -10.61
CA ILE A 291 3.25 5.61 -9.73
C ILE A 291 3.63 5.31 -8.28
N ASP A 292 2.78 5.74 -7.34
CA ASP A 292 2.95 5.38 -5.94
C ASP A 292 2.69 3.87 -5.74
N ARG A 293 3.68 3.20 -5.11
CA ARG A 293 3.67 1.76 -4.88
C ARG A 293 2.51 1.27 -4.05
N MET A 294 1.90 2.10 -3.19
CA MET A 294 0.73 1.73 -2.38
C MET A 294 -0.48 1.37 -3.26
N PHE A 295 -0.55 1.92 -4.48
CA PHE A 295 -1.67 1.73 -5.40
C PHE A 295 -1.40 0.71 -6.51
N MET A 296 -0.19 0.13 -6.57
CA MET A 296 0.12 -0.94 -7.54
C MET A 296 -0.80 -2.15 -7.36
N LEU A 297 -1.03 -2.60 -6.12
CA LEU A 297 -1.89 -3.77 -5.89
C LEU A 297 -3.38 -3.49 -6.16
N PRO A 298 -3.98 -2.38 -5.69
CA PRO A 298 -5.32 -1.97 -6.11
C PRO A 298 -5.52 -1.97 -7.63
N LEU A 299 -4.57 -1.40 -8.39
CA LEU A 299 -4.64 -1.38 -9.85
C LEU A 299 -4.55 -2.79 -10.46
N ARG A 300 -3.67 -3.65 -9.94
CA ARG A 300 -3.59 -5.05 -10.41
C ARG A 300 -4.87 -5.82 -10.13
N ARG A 301 -5.52 -5.60 -8.98
CA ARG A 301 -6.83 -6.20 -8.69
C ARG A 301 -7.89 -5.74 -9.69
N ALA A 302 -7.90 -4.46 -10.08
CA ALA A 302 -8.80 -3.98 -11.13
C ALA A 302 -8.53 -4.65 -12.48
N LEU A 303 -7.25 -4.86 -12.84
CA LEU A 303 -6.85 -5.57 -14.05
C LEU A 303 -7.20 -7.07 -14.02
N ASP A 304 -7.10 -7.73 -12.85
CA ASP A 304 -7.51 -9.13 -12.65
C ASP A 304 -9.01 -9.34 -12.94
N MET A 305 -9.84 -8.31 -12.75
CA MET A 305 -11.28 -8.38 -13.04
C MET A 305 -11.60 -8.25 -14.54
N ALA A 306 -10.64 -7.85 -15.37
CA ALA A 306 -10.83 -7.72 -16.81
C ALA A 306 -10.91 -9.10 -17.48
N PRO A 307 -11.73 -9.27 -18.54
CA PRO A 307 -11.81 -10.53 -19.24
C PRO A 307 -10.47 -10.86 -19.91
N ALA A 308 -10.00 -12.10 -19.72
CA ALA A 308 -8.78 -12.54 -20.36
C ALA A 308 -8.97 -12.62 -21.89
N PRO A 309 -7.95 -12.25 -22.69
CA PRO A 309 -7.99 -12.46 -24.12
C PRO A 309 -8.15 -13.94 -24.43
N LYS A 310 -9.07 -14.25 -25.34
CA LYS A 310 -9.22 -15.61 -25.86
C LYS A 310 -7.90 -16.00 -26.50
N ARG A 311 -7.09 -16.81 -25.82
CA ARG A 311 -5.96 -17.49 -26.46
C ARG A 311 -6.56 -18.31 -27.60
N ALA A 312 -6.19 -17.98 -28.83
CA ALA A 312 -6.40 -18.90 -29.95
C ALA A 312 -5.77 -20.25 -29.55
N PRO A 313 -6.46 -21.37 -29.73
CA PRO A 313 -5.88 -22.67 -29.44
C PRO A 313 -4.58 -22.79 -30.24
N THR A 314 -3.46 -22.87 -29.54
CA THR A 314 -2.16 -23.16 -30.14
C THR A 314 -2.32 -24.50 -30.83
N ALA A 315 -2.34 -24.51 -32.17
CA ALA A 315 -2.34 -25.74 -32.94
C ALA A 315 -1.16 -26.60 -32.44
N PRO A 316 -1.36 -27.88 -32.11
CA PRO A 316 -0.26 -28.74 -31.71
C PRO A 316 0.80 -28.74 -32.81
N PRO A 317 2.10 -28.75 -32.46
CA PRO A 317 3.15 -28.78 -33.45
C PRO A 317 2.95 -30.02 -34.33
N HIS A 318 2.70 -29.80 -35.62
CA HIS A 318 2.70 -30.87 -36.61
C HIS A 318 4.06 -31.55 -36.57
N GLY A 319 4.08 -32.77 -36.04
CA GLY A 319 5.22 -33.66 -36.08
C GLY A 319 5.61 -33.87 -37.54
N GLN A 320 6.78 -33.33 -37.90
CA GLN A 320 7.46 -33.66 -39.13
C GLN A 320 7.78 -35.16 -39.17
N GLY A 321 7.50 -35.77 -40.31
CA GLY A 321 8.36 -36.80 -40.91
C GLY A 321 8.33 -38.19 -40.29
N LYS A 322 7.35 -39.01 -40.69
CA LYS A 322 7.61 -40.46 -40.86
C LYS A 322 7.73 -40.71 -42.36
N ALA A 323 8.97 -40.85 -42.81
CA ALA A 323 9.33 -41.20 -44.17
C ALA A 323 8.61 -42.48 -44.60
N ALA A 324 7.92 -42.38 -45.73
CA ALA A 324 7.43 -43.53 -46.48
C ALA A 324 8.64 -44.36 -46.94
N ARG A 325 8.77 -45.59 -46.43
CA ARG A 325 9.53 -46.63 -47.13
C ARG A 325 8.56 -47.35 -48.06
N SER A 326 8.55 -46.94 -49.31
CA SER A 326 8.20 -47.78 -50.44
C SER A 326 9.41 -48.65 -50.78
N SER A 327 9.31 -49.96 -50.57
CA SER A 327 10.07 -50.94 -51.35
C SER A 327 9.12 -52.06 -51.72
N THR A 328 8.70 -52.00 -52.97
CA THR A 328 7.98 -52.99 -53.75
C THR A 328 8.83 -54.23 -54.04
N SER A 329 8.12 -55.36 -54.19
CA SER A 329 8.35 -56.44 -55.17
C SER A 329 9.37 -57.54 -54.86
N ASP A 330 8.83 -58.71 -54.54
CA ASP A 330 9.03 -60.02 -55.19
C ASP A 330 10.39 -60.36 -55.81
N SER A 331 11.05 -61.36 -55.24
CA SER A 331 11.32 -62.69 -55.86
C SER A 331 11.83 -63.67 -54.81
#